data_AF-A0AAX1U603-F1
#
_entry.id   AF-A0AAX1U603-F1
#
_cell.length_a   1.000
_cell.length_b   1.000
_cell.length_c   1.000
_cell.angle_alpha   90.00
_cell.angle_beta   90.00
_cell.angle_gamma   90.00
#
_symmetry.space_group_name_H-M   'P 1'
#
loop_
_entity.id
_entity.type
_entity.pdbx_description
1 polymer ?
#
loop_
_entity_poly.entity_id
_entity_poly.type
_entity_poly.pdbx_seq_one_letter_code
_entity_poly.pdbx_strand_id
1 'polypeptide(L)'
;MKIIMIYDQIQAGAGTKDDKMVPLAAKKEPVGPAVMMEPFLKEIDGRVVACLYCGNGYYLENKEEVTRKLVAMVNKLQPDVVMCGPAFNYADYAGMAAHIATEINANTSVPAFAAMSVENEATINEYKDKVMIVKTPKKGGTGLNEALKNMCTLAKALHEKADTTKLKEDVCF
;
A
#
# COMPACT_ATOMS: atom_id res chain seq x y z
N MET A 1 16.52 2.17 3.76
CA MET A 1 15.48 1.75 2.77
C MET A 1 14.50 2.89 2.44
N LYS A 2 14.29 3.22 1.16
CA LYS A 2 13.35 4.22 0.62
C LYS A 2 12.02 3.56 0.29
N ILE A 3 10.92 4.09 0.81
CA ILE A 3 9.58 3.53 0.64
C ILE A 3 8.67 4.55 -0.03
N ILE A 4 7.86 4.10 -0.98
CA ILE A 4 6.70 4.86 -1.46
C ILE A 4 5.44 4.24 -0.88
N MET A 5 4.56 5.08 -0.35
CA MET A 5 3.21 4.68 0.03
C MET A 5 2.24 5.07 -1.08
N ILE A 6 1.26 4.22 -1.37
CA ILE A 6 0.14 4.53 -2.27
C ILE A 6 -1.17 4.48 -1.47
N TYR A 7 -1.92 5.59 -1.49
CA TYR A 7 -3.14 5.80 -0.73
C TYR A 7 -4.35 6.15 -1.60
N ASP A 8 -5.55 5.96 -1.04
CA ASP A 8 -6.73 6.69 -1.51
C ASP A 8 -6.75 8.13 -0.96
N GLN A 9 -7.81 8.89 -1.25
CA GLN A 9 -8.00 10.23 -0.73
C GLN A 9 -8.12 10.29 0.79
N ILE A 10 -8.70 9.28 1.43
CA ILE A 10 -9.00 9.26 2.85
C ILE A 10 -7.72 9.05 3.64
N GLN A 11 -6.96 8.00 3.31
CA GLN A 11 -5.69 7.70 3.96
C GLN A 11 -4.64 8.77 3.68
N ALA A 12 -4.67 9.44 2.53
CA ALA A 12 -3.77 10.56 2.25
C ALA A 12 -4.13 11.88 2.99
N GLY A 13 -5.30 11.93 3.63
CA GLY A 13 -5.85 13.17 4.20
C GLY A 13 -6.10 14.24 3.13
N ALA A 14 -6.44 13.82 1.92
CA ALA A 14 -6.68 14.68 0.76
C ALA A 14 -8.18 14.82 0.44
N GLY A 15 -9.03 14.03 1.10
CA GLY A 15 -10.47 14.08 0.96
C GLY A 15 -11.17 13.18 1.97
N THR A 16 -12.50 13.24 1.95
CA THR A 16 -13.38 12.41 2.76
C THR A 16 -13.96 11.25 1.93
N LYS A 17 -14.94 10.54 2.49
CA LYS A 17 -15.70 9.49 1.78
C LYS A 17 -16.46 10.04 0.55
N ASP A 18 -16.79 11.32 0.56
CA ASP A 18 -17.59 11.98 -0.47
C ASP A 18 -16.71 12.60 -1.58
N ASP A 19 -15.43 12.88 -1.27
CA ASP A 19 -14.45 13.47 -2.19
C ASP A 19 -13.78 12.40 -3.08
N LYS A 20 -14.56 11.60 -3.80
CA LYS A 20 -14.04 10.43 -4.54
C LYS A 20 -13.24 10.78 -5.80
N MET A 21 -13.34 12.01 -6.29
CA MET A 21 -12.77 12.45 -7.58
C MET A 21 -11.43 13.20 -7.44
N VAL A 22 -10.73 13.03 -6.32
CA VAL A 22 -9.40 13.62 -6.11
C VAL A 22 -8.43 13.11 -7.20
N PRO A 23 -7.83 13.99 -8.02
CA PRO A 23 -6.89 13.57 -9.05
C PRO A 23 -5.64 12.92 -8.46
N LEU A 24 -4.90 12.20 -9.30
CA LEU A 24 -3.60 11.65 -8.94
C LEU A 24 -2.63 12.77 -8.52
N ALA A 25 -2.13 12.68 -7.30
CA ALA A 25 -1.22 13.64 -6.69
C ALA A 25 -0.16 12.94 -5.82
N ALA A 26 0.80 13.71 -5.33
CA ALA A 26 1.89 13.22 -4.50
C ALA A 26 2.22 14.24 -3.40
N LYS A 27 2.53 13.72 -2.21
CA LYS A 27 3.16 14.46 -1.10
C LYS A 27 4.55 13.91 -0.84
N LYS A 28 5.50 14.79 -0.52
CA LYS A 28 6.88 14.39 -0.21
C LYS A 28 7.02 13.95 1.25
N GLU A 29 6.21 14.53 2.11
CA GLU A 29 6.10 14.21 3.52
C GLU A 29 5.26 12.94 3.75
N PRO A 30 5.56 12.16 4.80
CA PRO A 30 4.69 11.08 5.24
C PRO A 30 3.31 11.62 5.61
N VAL A 31 2.25 10.96 5.13
CA VAL A 31 0.87 11.26 5.51
C VAL A 31 0.12 10.00 5.92
N GLY A 32 -0.99 10.18 6.64
CA GLY A 32 -1.86 9.07 7.00
C GLY A 32 -1.15 8.02 7.86
N PRO A 33 -1.37 6.72 7.57
CA PRO A 33 -0.73 5.63 8.30
C PRO A 33 0.80 5.70 8.31
N ALA A 34 1.45 6.31 7.30
CA ALA A 34 2.91 6.47 7.26
C ALA A 34 3.46 7.26 8.46
N VAL A 35 2.69 8.21 8.99
CA VAL A 35 3.07 8.99 10.18
C VAL A 35 3.13 8.07 11.40
N MET A 36 2.13 7.20 11.56
CA MET A 36 2.09 6.22 12.66
C MET A 36 3.15 5.12 12.52
N MET A 37 3.61 4.86 11.28
CA MET A 37 4.67 3.89 11.00
C MET A 37 6.06 4.38 11.37
N GLU A 38 6.26 5.68 11.64
CA GLU A 38 7.59 6.28 11.83
C GLU A 38 8.48 5.54 12.86
N PRO A 39 7.98 5.12 14.04
CA PRO A 39 8.80 4.36 14.98
C PRO A 39 9.28 3.01 14.41
N PHE A 40 8.41 2.27 13.72
CA PHE A 40 8.74 0.97 13.14
C PHE A 40 9.65 1.10 11.92
N LEU A 41 9.49 2.17 11.15
CA LEU A 41 10.38 2.52 10.04
C LEU A 41 11.80 2.79 10.55
N LYS A 42 11.95 3.51 11.67
CA LYS A 42 13.27 3.75 12.31
C LYS A 42 13.94 2.44 12.75
N GLU A 43 13.19 1.48 13.29
CA GLU A 43 13.72 0.15 13.68
C GLU A 43 14.36 -0.62 12.50
N ILE A 44 13.93 -0.33 11.26
CA ILE A 44 14.40 -1.02 10.04
C ILE A 44 15.23 -0.11 9.12
N ASP A 45 15.69 1.04 9.60
CA ASP A 45 16.36 2.07 8.79
C ASP A 45 15.57 2.44 7.50
N GLY A 46 14.25 2.44 7.63
CA GLY A 46 13.29 2.77 6.59
C GLY A 46 12.85 4.23 6.63
N ARG A 47 12.55 4.81 5.46
CA ARG A 47 11.95 6.14 5.35
C ARG A 47 10.96 6.20 4.20
N VAL A 48 9.81 6.82 4.44
CA VAL A 48 8.86 7.16 3.37
C VAL A 48 9.36 8.39 2.63
N VAL A 49 9.59 8.26 1.33
CA VAL A 49 10.13 9.34 0.47
C VAL A 49 9.05 10.04 -0.36
N ALA A 50 7.89 9.39 -0.51
CA ALA A 50 6.71 9.97 -1.12
C ALA A 50 5.46 9.18 -0.72
N CYS A 51 4.34 9.89 -0.64
CA CYS A 51 3.00 9.31 -0.60
C CYS A 51 2.28 9.71 -1.89
N LEU A 52 2.01 8.74 -2.77
CA LEU A 52 1.20 8.93 -3.97
C LEU A 52 -0.25 8.60 -3.63
N TYR A 53 -1.21 9.33 -4.20
CA TYR A 53 -2.62 9.08 -3.92
C TYR A 53 -3.53 9.60 -5.02
N CYS A 54 -4.72 9.01 -5.10
CA CYS A 54 -5.86 9.51 -5.88
C CYS A 54 -7.15 9.10 -5.18
N GLY A 55 -8.25 9.77 -5.52
CA GLY A 55 -9.57 9.34 -5.11
C GLY A 55 -9.94 7.99 -5.71
N ASN A 56 -10.59 7.12 -4.93
CA ASN A 56 -11.03 5.81 -5.41
C ASN A 56 -12.01 5.90 -6.60
N GLY A 57 -12.91 6.90 -6.62
CA GLY A 57 -13.77 7.15 -7.78
C GLY A 57 -12.98 7.60 -9.01
N TYR A 58 -12.04 8.53 -8.83
CA TYR A 58 -11.14 8.96 -9.90
C TYR A 58 -10.37 7.79 -10.49
N TYR A 59 -9.87 6.89 -9.65
CA TYR A 59 -9.18 5.68 -10.07
C TYR A 59 -10.10 4.75 -10.86
N LEU A 60 -11.33 4.50 -10.42
CA LEU A 60 -12.26 3.61 -11.12
C LEU A 60 -12.57 4.12 -12.54
N GLU A 61 -12.74 5.44 -12.71
CA GLU A 61 -12.99 6.05 -14.03
C GLU A 61 -11.74 6.10 -14.92
N ASN A 62 -10.55 6.14 -14.33
CA ASN A 62 -9.28 6.37 -15.05
C ASN A 62 -8.24 5.27 -14.79
N LYS A 63 -8.70 4.04 -14.56
CA LYS A 63 -7.90 2.92 -14.01
C LYS A 63 -6.59 2.70 -14.76
N GLU A 64 -6.66 2.57 -16.09
CA GLU A 64 -5.49 2.33 -16.92
C GLU A 64 -4.50 3.48 -16.90
N GLU A 65 -5.00 4.73 -16.96
CA GLU A 65 -4.15 5.91 -16.96
C GLU A 65 -3.44 6.09 -15.61
N VAL A 66 -4.18 5.99 -14.51
CA VAL A 66 -3.63 6.13 -13.16
C VAL A 66 -2.61 5.02 -12.89
N THR A 67 -2.92 3.78 -13.25
CA THR A 67 -1.99 2.63 -13.11
C THR A 67 -0.69 2.90 -13.85
N ARG A 68 -0.76 3.26 -15.13
CA ARG A 68 0.41 3.56 -15.97
C ARG A 68 1.26 4.68 -15.37
N LYS A 69 0.62 5.74 -14.88
CA LYS A 69 1.30 6.88 -14.24
C LYS A 69 1.99 6.47 -12.93
N LEU A 70 1.33 5.69 -12.07
CA LEU A 70 1.92 5.20 -10.83
C LEU A 70 3.12 4.28 -11.09
N VAL A 71 2.99 3.32 -12.01
CA VAL A 71 4.10 2.44 -12.44
C VAL A 71 5.27 3.26 -12.99
N ALA A 72 5.01 4.26 -13.85
CA ALA A 72 6.04 5.15 -14.36
C ALA A 72 6.73 5.98 -13.26
N MET A 73 5.97 6.47 -12.28
CA MET A 73 6.54 7.18 -11.12
C MET A 73 7.43 6.27 -10.27
N VAL A 74 7.02 5.03 -10.00
CA VAL A 74 7.84 4.05 -9.27
C VAL A 74 9.12 3.76 -10.03
N ASN A 75 9.03 3.51 -11.35
CA ASN A 75 10.21 3.31 -12.20
C ASN A 75 11.14 4.53 -12.23
N LYS A 76 10.62 5.75 -12.13
CA LYS A 76 11.43 6.96 -12.08
C LYS A 76 12.10 7.18 -10.72
N LEU A 77 11.34 6.96 -9.64
CA LEU A 77 11.80 7.26 -8.28
C LEU A 77 12.68 6.16 -7.69
N GLN A 78 12.61 4.93 -8.23
CA GLN A 78 13.38 3.77 -7.80
C GLN A 78 13.41 3.66 -6.25
N PRO A 79 12.23 3.56 -5.59
CA PRO A 79 12.20 3.21 -4.18
C PRO A 79 12.64 1.75 -4.02
N ASP A 80 12.98 1.39 -2.80
CA ASP A 80 13.37 0.02 -2.47
C ASP A 80 12.13 -0.88 -2.33
N VAL A 81 10.99 -0.33 -1.88
CA VAL A 81 9.71 -1.03 -1.72
C VAL A 81 8.55 -0.07 -1.93
N VAL A 82 7.43 -0.56 -2.46
CA VAL A 82 6.14 0.16 -2.48
C VAL A 82 5.13 -0.54 -1.56
N MET A 83 4.44 0.23 -0.72
CA MET A 83 3.33 -0.28 0.09
C MET A 83 2.02 0.37 -0.37
N CYS A 84 1.04 -0.44 -0.75
CA CYS A 84 -0.31 0.02 -1.09
C CYS A 84 -1.25 -0.30 0.08
N GLY A 85 -1.78 0.70 0.77
CA GLY A 85 -2.52 0.49 2.02
C GLY A 85 -1.84 1.08 3.26
N PRO A 86 -2.43 0.87 4.45
CA PRO A 86 -3.54 -0.02 4.74
C PRO A 86 -4.90 0.49 4.23
N ALA A 87 -5.65 -0.38 3.56
CA ALA A 87 -6.99 -0.08 3.04
C ALA A 87 -8.11 -0.32 4.06
N PHE A 88 -7.81 -0.88 5.24
CA PHE A 88 -8.82 -1.24 6.24
C PHE A 88 -9.95 -2.06 5.60
N ASN A 89 -11.21 -1.81 5.92
CA ASN A 89 -12.39 -2.47 5.37
C ASN A 89 -13.02 -1.70 4.19
N TYR A 90 -12.24 -0.88 3.47
CA TYR A 90 -12.71 -0.09 2.34
C TYR A 90 -12.55 -0.84 1.02
N ALA A 91 -13.64 -1.42 0.51
CA ALA A 91 -13.63 -2.31 -0.66
C ALA A 91 -13.00 -1.68 -1.92
N ASP A 92 -13.45 -0.47 -2.31
CA ASP A 92 -12.92 0.20 -3.51
C ASP A 92 -11.42 0.47 -3.41
N TYR A 93 -10.96 0.91 -2.24
CA TYR A 93 -9.55 1.18 -2.01
C TYR A 93 -8.74 -0.11 -1.90
N ALA A 94 -9.27 -1.16 -1.29
CA ALA A 94 -8.64 -2.48 -1.25
C ALA A 94 -8.39 -3.01 -2.67
N GLY A 95 -9.40 -2.91 -3.56
CA GLY A 95 -9.28 -3.29 -4.96
C GLY A 95 -8.22 -2.46 -5.71
N MET A 96 -8.18 -1.14 -5.49
CA MET A 96 -7.12 -0.27 -6.04
C MET A 96 -5.74 -0.68 -5.54
N ALA A 97 -5.57 -0.88 -4.22
CA ALA A 97 -4.29 -1.21 -3.61
C ALA A 97 -3.74 -2.55 -4.10
N ALA A 98 -4.58 -3.58 -4.17
CA ALA A 98 -4.20 -4.90 -4.68
C ALA A 98 -3.79 -4.84 -6.15
N HIS A 99 -4.61 -4.21 -6.99
CA HIS A 99 -4.34 -4.08 -8.41
C HIS A 99 -3.04 -3.31 -8.69
N ILE A 100 -2.86 -2.13 -8.05
CA ILE A 100 -1.65 -1.32 -8.26
C ILE A 100 -0.40 -2.06 -7.79
N ALA A 101 -0.43 -2.75 -6.65
CA ALA A 101 0.71 -3.53 -6.19
C ALA A 101 1.06 -4.67 -7.18
N THR A 102 0.06 -5.37 -7.72
CA THR A 102 0.25 -6.38 -8.77
C THR A 102 0.89 -5.77 -10.03
N GLU A 103 0.39 -4.63 -10.50
CA GLU A 103 0.88 -3.97 -11.70
C GLU A 103 2.31 -3.42 -11.54
N ILE A 104 2.66 -2.93 -10.35
CA ILE A 104 4.04 -2.52 -10.05
C ILE A 104 4.98 -3.73 -10.08
N ASN A 105 4.60 -4.86 -9.50
CA ASN A 105 5.41 -6.08 -9.53
C ASN A 105 5.57 -6.64 -10.95
N ALA A 106 4.54 -6.53 -11.79
CA ALA A 106 4.57 -7.03 -13.16
C ALA A 106 5.44 -6.16 -14.09
N ASN A 107 5.52 -4.85 -13.83
CA ASN A 107 6.11 -3.87 -14.75
C ASN A 107 7.38 -3.18 -14.23
N THR A 108 7.82 -3.51 -13.02
CA THR A 108 9.02 -2.92 -12.39
C THR A 108 9.80 -3.99 -11.63
N SER A 109 11.07 -3.71 -11.32
CA SER A 109 11.87 -4.56 -10.42
C SER A 109 11.67 -4.23 -8.94
N VAL A 110 10.82 -3.26 -8.61
CA VAL A 110 10.58 -2.80 -7.25
C VAL A 110 9.50 -3.67 -6.62
N PRO A 111 9.76 -4.34 -5.48
CA PRO A 111 8.75 -5.14 -4.81
C PRO A 111 7.64 -4.24 -4.24
N ALA A 112 6.40 -4.65 -4.47
CA ALA A 112 5.20 -4.01 -3.99
C ALA A 112 4.25 -5.01 -3.32
N PHE A 113 3.54 -4.57 -2.30
CA PHE A 113 2.50 -5.36 -1.64
C PHE A 113 1.31 -4.50 -1.23
N ALA A 114 0.18 -5.17 -0.97
CA ALA A 114 -1.03 -4.54 -0.47
C ALA A 114 -1.24 -4.81 1.03
N ALA A 115 -2.04 -4.00 1.69
CA ALA A 115 -2.44 -4.24 3.08
C ALA A 115 -3.92 -3.84 3.27
N MET A 116 -4.72 -4.73 3.83
CA MET A 116 -6.17 -4.53 3.97
C MET A 116 -6.77 -5.42 5.06
N SER A 117 -8.05 -5.20 5.39
CA SER A 117 -8.77 -6.00 6.37
C SER A 117 -9.47 -7.20 5.75
N VAL A 118 -9.73 -8.21 6.57
CA VAL A 118 -10.38 -9.47 6.17
C VAL A 118 -11.77 -9.27 5.57
N GLU A 119 -12.45 -8.16 5.91
CA GLU A 119 -13.75 -7.80 5.32
C GLU A 119 -13.70 -7.55 3.80
N ASN A 120 -12.51 -7.38 3.19
CA ASN A 120 -12.37 -7.26 1.73
C ASN A 120 -12.20 -8.63 1.06
N GLU A 121 -13.00 -9.61 1.46
CA GLU A 121 -12.88 -11.02 1.06
C GLU A 121 -12.82 -11.20 -0.47
N ALA A 122 -13.64 -10.48 -1.23
CA ALA A 122 -13.67 -10.55 -2.69
C ALA A 122 -12.30 -10.17 -3.30
N THR A 123 -11.72 -9.05 -2.88
CA THR A 123 -10.40 -8.61 -3.32
C THR A 123 -9.31 -9.58 -2.86
N ILE A 124 -9.37 -10.05 -1.61
CA ILE A 124 -8.38 -10.99 -1.07
C ILE A 124 -8.37 -12.28 -1.90
N ASN A 125 -9.53 -12.87 -2.16
CA ASN A 125 -9.65 -14.09 -2.95
C ASN A 125 -9.17 -13.92 -4.40
N GLU A 126 -9.33 -12.73 -4.99
CA GLU A 126 -8.87 -12.46 -6.35
C GLU A 126 -7.34 -12.25 -6.46
N TYR A 127 -6.70 -11.75 -5.41
CA TYR A 127 -5.31 -11.23 -5.47
C TYR A 127 -4.28 -11.92 -4.56
N LYS A 128 -4.66 -12.69 -3.53
CA LYS A 128 -3.71 -13.28 -2.55
C LYS A 128 -2.63 -14.18 -3.18
N ASP A 129 -2.95 -14.79 -4.32
CA ASP A 129 -2.01 -15.64 -5.08
C ASP A 129 -1.17 -14.84 -6.10
N LYS A 130 -1.51 -13.58 -6.35
CA LYS A 130 -0.84 -12.68 -7.30
C LYS A 130 0.08 -11.66 -6.62
N VAL A 131 -0.26 -11.24 -5.41
CA VAL A 131 0.47 -10.25 -4.63
C VAL A 131 0.32 -10.53 -3.14
N MET A 132 1.34 -10.22 -2.35
CA MET A 132 1.24 -10.31 -0.90
C MET A 132 0.22 -9.28 -0.38
N ILE A 133 -0.68 -9.73 0.50
CA ILE A 133 -1.68 -8.88 1.13
C ILE A 133 -1.55 -9.00 2.63
N VAL A 134 -0.96 -7.99 3.28
CA VAL A 134 -0.77 -7.96 4.73
C VAL A 134 -2.12 -7.74 5.43
N LYS A 135 -2.36 -8.55 6.46
CA LYS A 135 -3.54 -8.46 7.32
C LYS A 135 -3.48 -7.18 8.15
N THR A 136 -4.54 -6.39 8.11
CA THR A 136 -4.73 -5.19 8.93
C THR A 136 -6.12 -5.25 9.58
N PRO A 137 -6.37 -4.55 10.70
CA PRO A 137 -7.72 -4.48 11.23
C PRO A 137 -8.62 -3.62 10.33
N LYS A 138 -9.93 -3.74 10.51
CA LYS A 138 -10.88 -2.75 9.99
C LYS A 138 -10.67 -1.39 10.63
N LYS A 139 -11.25 -0.34 10.04
CA LYS A 139 -11.16 1.00 10.62
C LYS A 139 -11.74 1.01 12.04
N GLY A 140 -10.97 1.54 12.98
CA GLY A 140 -11.33 1.58 14.41
C GLY A 140 -11.16 0.24 15.14
N GLY A 141 -10.66 -0.80 14.48
CA GLY A 141 -10.31 -2.07 15.12
C GLY A 141 -9.00 -1.99 15.92
N THR A 142 -8.78 -2.99 16.78
CA THR A 142 -7.55 -3.15 17.56
C THR A 142 -6.44 -3.80 16.71
N GLY A 143 -5.17 -3.62 17.10
CA GLY A 143 -4.03 -4.29 16.43
C GLY A 143 -3.40 -3.51 15.26
N LEU A 144 -3.76 -2.24 15.05
CA LEU A 144 -3.18 -1.45 13.96
C LEU A 144 -1.65 -1.31 14.09
N ASN A 145 -1.12 -1.04 15.28
CA ASN A 145 0.32 -0.91 15.49
C ASN A 145 1.09 -2.18 15.11
N GLU A 146 0.56 -3.36 15.45
CA GLU A 146 1.14 -4.64 15.07
C GLU A 146 1.09 -4.85 13.55
N ALA A 147 -0.04 -4.55 12.92
CA ALA A 147 -0.17 -4.63 11.47
C ALA A 147 0.80 -3.68 10.74
N LEU A 148 0.95 -2.44 11.21
CA LEU A 148 1.91 -1.47 10.67
C LEU A 148 3.36 -1.94 10.85
N LYS A 149 3.68 -2.55 12.00
CA LYS A 149 4.98 -3.19 12.22
C LYS A 149 5.20 -4.36 11.26
N ASN A 150 4.21 -5.21 11.04
CA ASN A 150 4.27 -6.32 10.09
C ASN A 150 4.48 -5.84 8.65
N MET A 151 3.82 -4.76 8.23
CA MET A 151 4.08 -4.13 6.93
C MET A 151 5.54 -3.66 6.81
N CYS A 152 6.10 -3.05 7.85
CA CYS A 152 7.50 -2.62 7.88
C CYS A 152 8.46 -3.82 7.81
N THR A 153 8.21 -4.87 8.60
CA THR A 153 8.99 -6.11 8.58
C THR A 153 8.99 -6.76 7.20
N LEU A 154 7.83 -6.85 6.55
CA LEU A 154 7.71 -7.41 5.21
C LEU A 154 8.47 -6.57 4.17
N ALA A 155 8.37 -5.24 4.25
CA ALA A 155 9.14 -4.37 3.37
C ALA A 155 10.65 -4.59 3.52
N LYS A 156 11.16 -4.66 4.76
CA LYS A 156 12.57 -4.95 4.99
C LYS A 156 12.99 -6.27 4.36
N ALA A 157 12.22 -7.34 4.59
CA ALA A 157 12.51 -8.66 4.04
C ALA A 157 12.54 -8.67 2.49
N LEU A 158 11.60 -7.96 1.85
CA LEU A 158 11.56 -7.82 0.40
C LEU A 158 12.76 -7.04 -0.14
N HIS A 159 13.15 -5.95 0.53
CA HIS A 159 14.33 -5.16 0.15
C HIS A 159 15.63 -5.95 0.28
N GLU A 160 15.79 -6.71 1.36
CA GLU A 160 16.95 -7.57 1.61
C GLU A 160 16.94 -8.86 0.78
N LYS A 161 15.86 -9.11 0.02
CA LYS A 161 15.63 -10.36 -0.73
C LYS A 161 15.74 -11.61 0.17
N ALA A 162 15.29 -11.47 1.41
CA ALA A 162 15.24 -12.55 2.38
C ALA A 162 14.15 -13.58 2.01
N ASP A 163 14.23 -14.78 2.59
CA ASP A 163 13.14 -15.75 2.49
C ASP A 163 11.91 -15.25 3.26
N THR A 164 10.85 -14.94 2.51
CA THR A 164 9.59 -14.41 3.05
C THR A 164 8.55 -15.50 3.34
N THR A 165 8.85 -16.79 3.15
CA THR A 165 7.84 -17.87 3.20
C THR A 165 7.07 -17.88 4.53
N LYS A 166 7.78 -18.00 5.65
CA LYS A 166 7.17 -17.99 6.99
C LYS A 166 6.46 -16.67 7.29
N LEU A 167 7.09 -15.55 6.93
CA LEU A 167 6.51 -14.23 7.17
C LEU A 167 5.18 -14.07 6.43
N LYS A 168 5.09 -14.55 5.18
CA LYS A 168 3.85 -14.54 4.39
C LYS A 168 2.75 -15.34 5.09
N GLU A 169 3.05 -16.54 5.59
CA GLU A 169 2.08 -17.38 6.32
C GLU A 169 1.54 -16.67 7.57
N ASP A 170 2.43 -16.03 8.33
CA ASP A 170 2.07 -15.36 9.58
C ASP A 170 1.22 -14.10 9.32
N VAL A 171 1.68 -13.22 8.42
CA VAL A 171 1.15 -11.84 8.32
C VAL A 171 0.27 -11.56 7.10
N CYS A 172 0.27 -12.43 6.08
CA CYS A 172 -0.53 -12.25 4.86
C CYS A 172 -1.72 -13.22 4.77
N PHE A 173 -2.71 -12.88 3.93
CA PHE A 173 -3.81 -13.77 3.54
C PHE A 173 -3.39 -14.84 2.51
#